data_AF-A0A6J4VJM4-F1
#
_entry.id   AF-A0A6J4VJM4-F1
#
_cell.length_a   1.000
_cell.length_b   1.000
_cell.length_c   1.000
_cell.angle_alpha   90.00
_cell.angle_beta   90.00
_cell.angle_gamma   90.00
#
_symmetry.space_group_name_H-M   'P 1'
#
loop_
_entity.id
_entity.type
_entity.pdbx_description
1 polymer ?
#
loop_
_entity_poly.entity_id
_entity_poly.type
_entity_poly.pdbx_seq_one_letter_code
_entity_poly.pdbx_strand_id
1 'polypeptide(L)'
;MANTRRGLSRLRAGVPAVGELFSVVRELSFDALRDEAQSPPQLLLIGAERDSIEAIRDALAGGAGASFINTALVDELPTSLDDYDGIVLVNLSQAERNRPAIRQLLNAVETGGRTLTFQLPPTVGPERDTPVPDELLDDLRGRIVTRLAHRQLALGRYLPTFRKQAAAAIIGQTSRANAEFALLSNLPALIPLVGNLMAIGADSLVLTKNQLMLIYKLAALHGRDLDQPWRIYSEMLPVVGAGILWRTVAREMIALIPFAAGTIPKVIIAYAGTAVAGQAANFYYLQGKRPSSEQFKQFYARAAELARNLPLPARAGAERGNVIEGQFSEKGSTAAELPTSSPASPSAPVTPTSGTSSTPAAKAAPTKAQTGTPTDK
;
A
#
# COMPACT_ATOMS: atom_id res chain seq x y z
N MET A 1 39.50 42.34 -38.19
CA MET A 1 38.97 41.16 -38.91
C MET A 1 39.72 39.96 -38.34
N ALA A 2 39.13 39.02 -37.56
CA ALA A 2 38.11 38.03 -37.94
C ALA A 2 38.56 37.19 -39.16
N ASN A 3 38.44 35.87 -39.31
CA ASN A 3 37.91 34.74 -38.50
C ASN A 3 38.36 33.42 -39.21
N THR A 4 38.48 32.19 -38.66
CA THR A 4 38.29 31.57 -37.33
C THR A 4 39.16 30.31 -37.22
N ARG A 5 39.69 29.94 -36.04
CA ARG A 5 40.08 28.54 -35.69
C ARG A 5 39.75 28.24 -34.22
N ARG A 6 38.66 27.51 -33.96
CA ARG A 6 38.29 26.98 -32.63
C ARG A 6 37.73 25.56 -32.73
N GLY A 7 38.19 24.69 -31.84
CA GLY A 7 37.30 23.78 -31.11
C GLY A 7 36.74 22.55 -31.83
N LEU A 8 37.59 21.62 -32.28
CA LEU A 8 37.19 20.21 -32.45
C LEU A 8 37.27 19.46 -31.10
N SER A 9 36.57 19.99 -30.09
CA SER A 9 36.46 19.41 -28.75
C SER A 9 35.12 18.70 -28.58
N ARG A 10 35.14 17.40 -28.93
CA ARG A 10 34.17 16.33 -28.66
C ARG A 10 32.99 16.70 -27.73
N LEU A 11 31.83 16.97 -28.32
CA LEU A 11 30.54 16.91 -27.63
C LEU A 11 30.16 15.45 -27.34
N ARG A 12 30.65 14.88 -26.23
CA ARG A 12 30.01 13.72 -25.59
C ARG A 12 28.76 14.19 -24.84
N ALA A 13 27.69 14.47 -25.59
CA ALA A 13 26.36 14.67 -25.03
C ALA A 13 25.72 13.29 -24.79
N GLY A 14 25.85 12.75 -23.58
CA GLY A 14 25.26 11.47 -23.20
C GLY A 14 25.51 11.10 -21.74
N VAL A 15 24.42 10.70 -21.06
CA VAL A 15 24.37 10.22 -19.66
C VAL A 15 24.66 11.27 -18.54
N PRO A 16 23.73 12.21 -18.30
CA PRO A 16 23.57 12.84 -16.96
C PRO A 16 22.57 12.08 -16.07
N ALA A 17 21.51 11.51 -16.67
CA ALA A 17 20.29 11.13 -15.95
C ALA A 17 20.44 9.95 -14.96
N VAL A 18 21.41 9.06 -15.16
CA VAL A 18 21.61 7.88 -14.29
C VAL A 18 22.13 8.28 -12.90
N GLY A 19 22.96 9.32 -12.82
CA GLY A 19 23.50 9.80 -11.54
C GLY A 19 22.45 10.47 -10.66
N GLU A 20 21.59 11.30 -11.26
CA GLU A 20 20.45 11.94 -10.58
C GLU A 20 19.43 10.89 -10.08
N LEU A 21 19.18 9.84 -10.87
CA LEU A 21 18.33 8.73 -10.43
C LEU A 21 18.89 8.03 -9.20
N PHE A 22 20.21 7.79 -9.17
CA PHE A 22 20.90 7.14 -8.06
C PHE A 22 20.83 7.97 -6.77
N SER A 23 20.99 9.29 -6.84
CA SER A 23 20.82 10.15 -5.65
C SER A 23 19.39 10.12 -5.11
N VAL A 24 18.37 10.19 -5.98
CA VAL A 24 16.96 10.14 -5.57
C VAL A 24 16.60 8.78 -4.96
N VAL A 25 17.08 7.67 -5.53
CA VAL A 25 16.85 6.32 -4.95
C VAL A 25 17.50 6.18 -3.57
N ARG A 26 18.69 6.76 -3.36
CA ARG A 26 19.38 6.73 -2.06
C ARG A 26 18.70 7.59 -0.98
N GLU A 27 17.90 8.58 -1.37
CA GLU A 27 17.08 9.40 -0.46
C GLU A 27 15.74 8.76 -0.08
N LEU A 28 15.32 7.68 -0.76
CA LEU A 28 14.07 6.98 -0.45
C LEU A 28 14.34 5.92 0.62
N SER A 29 13.67 6.03 1.77
CA SER A 29 13.53 4.87 2.67
C SER A 29 12.51 3.91 2.07
N PHE A 30 12.92 2.66 1.92
CA PHE A 30 12.08 1.57 1.45
C PHE A 30 11.67 0.62 2.58
N ASP A 31 12.08 0.90 3.81
CA ASP A 31 12.08 -0.07 4.91
C ASP A 31 10.63 -0.42 5.30
N ALA A 32 9.78 0.59 5.53
CA ALA A 32 8.35 0.35 5.77
C ALA A 32 7.64 -0.42 4.63
N LEU A 33 8.06 -0.25 3.37
CA LEU A 33 7.51 -1.02 2.24
C LEU A 33 8.09 -2.44 2.16
N ARG A 34 9.34 -2.63 2.57
CA ARG A 34 9.97 -3.95 2.71
C ARG A 34 9.28 -4.72 3.83
N ASP A 35 9.11 -4.09 4.99
CA ASP A 35 8.44 -4.64 6.17
C ASP A 35 6.99 -5.00 5.86
N GLU A 36 6.22 -4.12 5.19
CA GLU A 36 4.88 -4.43 4.70
C GLU A 36 4.92 -5.65 3.77
N ALA A 37 5.76 -5.63 2.73
CA ALA A 37 5.79 -6.68 1.72
C ALA A 37 6.28 -8.03 2.25
N GLN A 38 7.21 -8.04 3.22
CA GLN A 38 7.81 -9.26 3.77
C GLN A 38 6.99 -9.83 4.93
N SER A 39 6.15 -9.06 5.60
CA SER A 39 5.20 -9.56 6.59
C SER A 39 4.07 -10.36 5.92
N PRO A 40 3.87 -11.66 6.23
CA PRO A 40 2.74 -12.40 5.69
C PRO A 40 1.40 -11.81 6.16
N PRO A 41 0.39 -11.67 5.28
CA PRO A 41 -0.92 -11.21 5.68
C PRO A 41 -1.65 -12.30 6.48
N GLN A 42 -2.53 -11.89 7.39
CA GLN A 42 -3.43 -12.78 8.12
C GLN A 42 -4.88 -12.30 7.93
N LEU A 43 -5.67 -13.05 7.18
CA LEU A 43 -7.10 -12.77 6.98
C LEU A 43 -7.96 -13.75 7.76
N LEU A 44 -9.13 -13.29 8.23
CA LEU A 44 -10.15 -14.14 8.85
C LEU A 44 -11.46 -14.07 8.06
N LEU A 45 -11.96 -15.21 7.61
CA LEU A 45 -13.27 -15.37 6.98
C LEU A 45 -14.25 -15.95 8.02
N ILE A 46 -15.34 -15.24 8.28
CA ILE A 46 -16.38 -15.65 9.23
C ILE A 46 -17.65 -15.98 8.46
N GLY A 47 -18.15 -17.22 8.62
CA GLY A 47 -19.36 -17.72 7.97
C GLY A 47 -20.29 -18.45 8.94
N ALA A 48 -21.46 -18.84 8.46
CA ALA A 48 -22.43 -19.64 9.20
C ALA A 48 -22.10 -21.14 9.18
N GLU A 49 -21.56 -21.63 8.06
CA GLU A 49 -21.32 -23.04 7.76
C GLU A 49 -19.85 -23.26 7.35
N ARG A 50 -19.27 -24.38 7.82
CA ARG A 50 -17.84 -24.70 7.70
C ARG A 50 -17.42 -24.96 6.26
N ASP A 51 -18.01 -25.98 5.64
CA ASP A 51 -17.69 -26.40 4.27
C ASP A 51 -17.86 -25.22 3.30
N SER A 52 -18.90 -24.41 3.53
CA SER A 52 -19.17 -23.21 2.77
C SER A 52 -18.10 -22.12 2.90
N ILE A 53 -17.65 -21.81 4.12
CA ILE A 53 -16.62 -20.78 4.31
C ILE A 53 -15.22 -21.25 3.87
N GLU A 54 -14.94 -22.55 3.97
CA GLU A 54 -13.68 -23.15 3.53
C GLU A 54 -13.56 -23.24 2.00
N ALA A 55 -14.64 -23.59 1.29
CA ALA A 55 -14.67 -23.51 -0.18
C ALA A 55 -14.44 -22.07 -0.68
N ILE A 56 -14.97 -21.06 0.03
CA ILE A 56 -14.76 -19.64 -0.29
C ILE A 56 -13.32 -19.22 0.03
N ARG A 57 -12.73 -19.68 1.15
CA ARG A 57 -11.30 -19.49 1.46
C ARG A 57 -10.42 -19.98 0.32
N ASP A 58 -10.64 -21.21 -0.13
CA ASP A 58 -9.76 -21.86 -1.11
C ASP A 58 -9.87 -21.22 -2.50
N ALA A 59 -11.10 -20.86 -2.92
CA ALA A 59 -11.34 -20.12 -4.15
C ALA A 59 -10.79 -18.67 -4.08
N LEU A 60 -10.90 -18.00 -2.94
CA LEU A 60 -10.40 -16.64 -2.73
C LEU A 60 -8.86 -16.60 -2.77
N ALA A 61 -8.21 -17.48 -1.99
CA ALA A 61 -6.77 -17.53 -1.81
C ALA A 61 -6.02 -18.12 -3.01
N GLY A 62 -6.56 -19.19 -3.59
CA GLY A 62 -5.93 -19.98 -4.65
C GLY A 62 -4.76 -20.84 -4.15
N GLY A 63 -4.93 -22.16 -4.18
CA GLY A 63 -3.87 -23.14 -3.92
C GLY A 63 -3.10 -22.88 -2.61
N ALA A 64 -1.79 -22.65 -2.71
CA ALA A 64 -0.90 -22.43 -1.57
C ALA A 64 -1.21 -21.16 -0.74
N GLY A 65 -2.08 -20.26 -1.21
CA GLY A 65 -2.47 -19.06 -0.46
C GLY A 65 -3.36 -19.34 0.77
N ALA A 66 -3.99 -20.51 0.86
CA ALA A 66 -5.01 -20.80 1.88
C ALA A 66 -4.49 -20.67 3.33
N SER A 67 -3.18 -20.88 3.57
CA SER A 67 -2.55 -20.73 4.90
C SER A 67 -2.47 -19.30 5.42
N PHE A 68 -2.82 -18.29 4.61
CA PHE A 68 -2.89 -16.88 5.02
C PHE A 68 -4.33 -16.40 5.25
N ILE A 69 -5.32 -17.30 5.12
CA ILE A 69 -6.74 -17.00 5.25
C ILE A 69 -7.39 -18.03 6.19
N ASN A 70 -7.52 -17.67 7.45
CA ASN A 70 -8.18 -18.48 8.47
C ASN A 70 -9.71 -18.44 8.30
N THR A 71 -10.40 -19.47 8.77
CA THR A 71 -11.86 -19.55 8.80
C THR A 71 -12.38 -19.71 10.22
N ALA A 72 -13.53 -19.13 10.52
CA ALA A 72 -14.27 -19.30 11.77
C ALA A 72 -15.78 -19.34 11.53
N LEU A 73 -16.51 -20.01 12.42
CA LEU A 73 -17.96 -19.96 12.45
C LEU A 73 -18.44 -18.79 13.31
N VAL A 74 -19.64 -18.28 13.06
CA VAL A 74 -20.24 -17.19 13.85
C VAL A 74 -20.32 -17.51 15.35
N ASP A 75 -20.48 -18.79 15.70
CA ASP A 75 -20.53 -19.28 17.09
C ASP A 75 -19.16 -19.74 17.65
N GLU A 76 -18.12 -19.79 16.80
CA GLU A 76 -16.77 -20.29 17.13
C GLU A 76 -15.70 -19.24 16.78
N LEU A 77 -15.90 -18.00 17.23
CA LEU A 77 -14.94 -16.92 16.97
C LEU A 77 -13.64 -17.11 17.78
N PRO A 78 -12.47 -16.76 17.20
CA PRO A 78 -11.20 -16.72 17.93
C PRO A 78 -11.26 -15.82 19.18
N THR A 79 -10.55 -16.20 20.23
CA THR A 79 -10.48 -15.44 21.50
C THR A 79 -9.82 -14.06 21.34
N SER A 80 -8.89 -13.93 20.39
CA SER A 80 -8.28 -12.67 19.96
C SER A 80 -8.56 -12.46 18.48
N LEU A 81 -8.84 -11.21 18.10
CA LEU A 81 -8.96 -10.79 16.70
C LEU A 81 -7.76 -9.92 16.25
N ASP A 82 -6.80 -9.67 17.16
CA ASP A 82 -5.73 -8.71 16.91
C ASP A 82 -4.67 -9.21 15.94
N ASP A 83 -4.47 -10.53 15.90
CA ASP A 83 -3.53 -11.21 14.99
C ASP A 83 -3.96 -11.16 13.51
N TYR A 84 -5.18 -10.69 13.21
CA TYR A 84 -5.74 -10.61 11.86
C TYR A 84 -5.66 -9.20 11.28
N ASP A 85 -4.97 -9.05 10.15
CA ASP A 85 -4.93 -7.81 9.36
C ASP A 85 -6.32 -7.41 8.84
N GLY A 86 -7.19 -8.39 8.55
CA GLY A 86 -8.48 -8.18 7.92
C GLY A 86 -9.50 -9.25 8.25
N ILE A 87 -10.75 -8.83 8.40
CA ILE A 87 -11.88 -9.70 8.74
C ILE A 87 -12.95 -9.57 7.65
N VAL A 88 -13.47 -10.70 7.15
CA VAL A 88 -14.52 -10.74 6.14
C VAL A 88 -15.69 -11.57 6.66
N LEU A 89 -16.83 -10.91 6.91
CA LEU A 89 -18.08 -11.58 7.23
C LEU A 89 -18.77 -11.99 5.93
N VAL A 90 -18.97 -13.28 5.70
CA VAL A 90 -19.48 -13.84 4.44
C VAL A 90 -20.88 -14.44 4.64
N ASN A 91 -21.83 -14.06 3.78
CA ASN A 91 -23.20 -14.59 3.72
C ASN A 91 -24.03 -14.49 5.02
N LEU A 92 -23.58 -13.72 6.02
CA LEU A 92 -24.29 -13.64 7.30
C LEU A 92 -25.69 -13.03 7.14
N SER A 93 -26.69 -13.76 7.63
CA SER A 93 -28.08 -13.33 7.74
C SER A 93 -28.21 -12.12 8.68
N GLN A 94 -29.42 -11.55 8.74
CA GLN A 94 -29.71 -10.52 9.74
C GLN A 94 -29.75 -11.07 11.17
N ALA A 95 -30.08 -12.37 11.36
CA ALA A 95 -30.07 -12.99 12.69
C ALA A 95 -28.63 -13.12 13.22
N GLU A 96 -27.70 -13.62 12.38
CA GLU A 96 -26.29 -13.78 12.76
C GLU A 96 -25.58 -12.45 12.95
N ARG A 97 -25.81 -11.46 12.08
CA ARG A 97 -25.30 -10.09 12.28
C ARG A 97 -25.83 -9.42 13.54
N ASN A 98 -26.96 -9.87 14.06
CA ASN A 98 -27.53 -9.37 15.31
C ASN A 98 -27.03 -10.10 16.57
N ARG A 99 -26.23 -11.18 16.44
CA ARG A 99 -25.61 -11.84 17.59
C ARG A 99 -24.63 -10.91 18.31
N PRO A 100 -24.53 -10.97 19.66
CA PRO A 100 -23.72 -10.03 20.43
C PRO A 100 -22.27 -9.92 19.97
N ALA A 101 -21.60 -11.04 19.69
CA ALA A 101 -20.20 -11.07 19.29
C ALA A 101 -19.96 -10.40 17.91
N ILE A 102 -20.83 -10.65 16.92
CA ILE A 102 -20.74 -10.00 15.60
C ILE A 102 -21.06 -8.51 15.69
N ARG A 103 -22.05 -8.10 16.51
CA ARG A 103 -22.31 -6.69 16.79
C ARG A 103 -21.13 -6.00 17.46
N GLN A 104 -20.47 -6.65 18.41
CA GLN A 104 -19.28 -6.13 19.07
C GLN A 104 -18.13 -5.97 18.06
N LEU A 105 -17.88 -6.97 17.22
CA LEU A 105 -16.88 -6.93 16.15
C LEU A 105 -17.12 -5.79 15.15
N LEU A 106 -18.37 -5.56 14.75
CA LEU A 106 -18.74 -4.48 13.82
C LEU A 106 -18.69 -3.08 14.46
N ASN A 107 -18.95 -2.97 15.76
CA ASN A 107 -19.03 -1.68 16.46
C ASN A 107 -17.70 -1.25 17.12
N ALA A 108 -16.79 -2.18 17.42
CA ALA A 108 -15.49 -1.85 17.97
C ALA A 108 -14.62 -1.14 16.92
N VAL A 109 -14.01 -0.01 17.29
CA VAL A 109 -13.26 0.86 16.36
C VAL A 109 -12.06 0.13 15.74
N GLU A 110 -11.36 -0.68 16.55
CA GLU A 110 -10.15 -1.42 16.20
C GLU A 110 -10.41 -2.52 15.16
N THR A 111 -11.53 -3.24 15.25
CA THR A 111 -11.94 -4.25 14.27
C THR A 111 -12.74 -3.67 13.12
N GLY A 112 -13.56 -2.65 13.37
CA GLY A 112 -14.35 -1.97 12.35
C GLY A 112 -13.50 -1.44 11.21
N GLY A 113 -12.32 -0.87 11.52
CA GLY A 113 -11.31 -0.40 10.57
C GLY A 113 -10.75 -1.45 9.59
N ARG A 114 -10.82 -2.73 9.95
CA ARG A 114 -10.30 -3.88 9.17
C ARG A 114 -11.37 -4.89 8.74
N THR A 115 -12.62 -4.67 9.13
CA THR A 115 -13.76 -5.56 8.79
C THR A 115 -14.42 -5.15 7.47
N LEU A 116 -14.85 -6.16 6.72
CA LEU A 116 -15.73 -6.10 5.56
C LEU A 116 -16.92 -7.05 5.73
N THR A 117 -18.03 -6.74 5.06
CA THR A 117 -19.13 -7.69 4.85
C THR A 117 -19.25 -8.01 3.36
N PHE A 118 -19.41 -9.28 3.03
CA PHE A 118 -19.63 -9.76 1.67
C PHE A 118 -20.83 -10.70 1.62
N GLN A 119 -21.59 -10.64 0.53
CA GLN A 119 -22.82 -11.39 0.34
C GLN A 119 -22.79 -11.95 -1.08
N LEU A 120 -22.78 -13.27 -1.20
CA LEU A 120 -22.96 -13.95 -2.47
C LEU A 120 -24.45 -13.91 -2.88
N PRO A 121 -24.76 -13.90 -4.18
CA PRO A 121 -26.12 -14.12 -4.64
C PRO A 121 -26.67 -15.44 -4.11
N PRO A 122 -27.94 -15.54 -3.68
CA PRO A 122 -28.51 -16.79 -3.16
C PRO A 122 -28.50 -17.97 -4.13
N THR A 123 -28.21 -17.74 -5.42
CA THR A 123 -28.06 -18.75 -6.47
C THR A 123 -26.64 -19.31 -6.60
N VAL A 124 -25.67 -18.74 -5.90
CA VAL A 124 -24.24 -19.05 -6.02
C VAL A 124 -23.70 -19.54 -4.68
N GLY A 125 -23.01 -20.67 -4.69
CA GLY A 125 -22.20 -21.09 -3.56
C GLY A 125 -22.18 -22.59 -3.31
N PRO A 126 -21.33 -23.03 -2.38
CA PRO A 126 -21.16 -24.41 -1.93
C PRO A 126 -22.46 -25.13 -1.55
N GLU A 127 -23.43 -24.48 -0.87
CA GLU A 127 -24.77 -25.03 -0.59
C GLU A 127 -25.52 -25.59 -1.83
N ARG A 128 -25.15 -25.13 -3.04
CA ARG A 128 -25.79 -25.48 -4.31
C ARG A 128 -24.87 -26.20 -5.29
N ASP A 129 -23.71 -26.68 -4.83
CA ASP A 129 -22.65 -27.26 -5.68
C ASP A 129 -22.31 -26.37 -6.90
N THR A 130 -22.47 -25.06 -6.74
CA THR A 130 -22.31 -24.06 -7.81
C THR A 130 -21.06 -23.24 -7.49
N PRO A 131 -19.96 -23.39 -8.27
CA PRO A 131 -18.73 -22.63 -8.05
C PRO A 131 -18.98 -21.13 -7.99
N VAL A 132 -18.29 -20.43 -7.09
CA VAL A 132 -18.36 -18.96 -7.02
C VAL A 132 -17.72 -18.37 -8.27
N PRO A 133 -18.44 -17.55 -9.07
CA PRO A 133 -17.87 -16.91 -10.26
C PRO A 133 -16.64 -16.07 -9.95
N ASP A 134 -15.65 -16.14 -10.85
CA ASP A 134 -14.40 -15.41 -10.72
C ASP A 134 -14.60 -13.89 -10.60
N GLU A 135 -15.65 -13.30 -11.22
CA GLU A 135 -15.92 -11.87 -11.07
C GLU A 135 -16.31 -11.47 -9.63
N LEU A 136 -17.03 -12.34 -8.91
CA LEU A 136 -17.40 -12.08 -7.51
C LEU A 136 -16.21 -12.24 -6.58
N LEU A 137 -15.36 -13.23 -6.83
CA LEU A 137 -14.09 -13.38 -6.11
C LEU A 137 -13.16 -12.20 -6.40
N ASP A 138 -13.12 -11.72 -7.65
CA ASP A 138 -12.31 -10.57 -8.03
C ASP A 138 -12.78 -9.25 -7.42
N ASP A 139 -14.10 -9.05 -7.27
CA ASP A 139 -14.69 -7.95 -6.51
C ASP A 139 -14.33 -8.06 -5.02
N LEU A 140 -14.49 -9.24 -4.41
CA LEU A 140 -14.10 -9.47 -3.01
C LEU A 140 -12.62 -9.17 -2.76
N ARG A 141 -11.70 -9.68 -3.61
CA ARG A 141 -10.27 -9.36 -3.57
C ARG A 141 -10.05 -7.85 -3.68
N GLY A 142 -10.76 -7.17 -4.58
CA GLY A 142 -10.68 -5.72 -4.77
C GLY A 142 -11.12 -4.92 -3.54
N ARG A 143 -12.21 -5.34 -2.89
CA ARG A 143 -12.71 -4.74 -1.65
C ARG A 143 -11.74 -4.95 -0.48
N ILE A 144 -11.20 -6.16 -0.31
CA ILE A 144 -10.19 -6.46 0.72
C ILE A 144 -8.94 -5.60 0.50
N VAL A 145 -8.37 -5.59 -0.72
CA VAL A 145 -7.22 -4.73 -1.10
C VAL A 145 -7.50 -3.25 -0.82
N THR A 146 -8.72 -2.77 -1.07
CA THR A 146 -9.09 -1.37 -0.82
C THR A 146 -9.22 -1.05 0.67
N ARG A 147 -9.82 -1.95 1.46
CA ARG A 147 -9.94 -1.81 2.93
C ARG A 147 -8.58 -1.85 3.61
N LEU A 148 -7.75 -2.80 3.21
CA LEU A 148 -6.43 -3.09 3.76
C LEU A 148 -5.35 -2.39 2.93
N ALA A 149 -5.54 -1.08 2.69
CA ALA A 149 -4.64 -0.27 1.88
C ALA A 149 -3.18 -0.27 2.38
N HIS A 150 -2.99 -0.56 3.67
CA HIS A 150 -1.71 -0.67 4.37
C HIS A 150 -1.08 -2.08 4.34
N ARG A 151 -1.69 -3.05 3.64
CA ARG A 151 -1.21 -4.43 3.44
C ARG A 151 -1.28 -4.87 1.97
N GLN A 152 -1.42 -3.93 1.02
CA GLN A 152 -1.60 -4.26 -0.40
C GLN A 152 -0.37 -5.00 -0.97
N LEU A 153 0.83 -4.69 -0.49
CA LEU A 153 2.06 -5.38 -0.88
C LEU A 153 2.07 -6.81 -0.34
N ALA A 154 1.79 -7.00 0.95
CA ALA A 154 1.67 -8.32 1.58
C ALA A 154 0.65 -9.20 0.84
N LEU A 155 -0.57 -8.68 0.65
CA LEU A 155 -1.67 -9.37 -0.03
C LEU A 155 -1.26 -9.83 -1.42
N GLY A 156 -0.78 -8.93 -2.30
CA GLY A 156 -0.40 -9.34 -3.65
C GLY A 156 0.88 -10.18 -3.73
N ARG A 157 1.79 -10.09 -2.74
CA ARG A 157 2.99 -10.94 -2.69
C ARG A 157 2.64 -12.37 -2.30
N TYR A 158 1.94 -12.55 -1.19
CA TYR A 158 1.65 -13.86 -0.58
C TYR A 158 0.38 -14.54 -1.14
N LEU A 159 -0.58 -13.79 -1.67
CA LEU A 159 -1.79 -14.30 -2.33
C LEU A 159 -1.77 -13.92 -3.81
N PRO A 160 -1.25 -14.79 -4.72
CA PRO A 160 -1.13 -14.46 -6.14
C PRO A 160 -2.44 -14.06 -6.83
N THR A 161 -3.58 -14.57 -6.35
CA THR A 161 -4.92 -14.20 -6.85
C THR A 161 -5.27 -12.73 -6.58
N PHE A 162 -4.76 -12.12 -5.51
CA PHE A 162 -4.97 -10.71 -5.16
C PHE A 162 -4.08 -9.75 -5.97
N ARG A 163 -3.07 -10.26 -6.66
CA ARG A 163 -2.01 -9.46 -7.30
C ARG A 163 -2.54 -8.51 -8.37
N LYS A 164 -3.53 -8.93 -9.16
CA LYS A 164 -4.19 -8.10 -10.20
C LYS A 164 -4.85 -6.86 -9.58
N GLN A 165 -5.57 -7.05 -8.48
CA GLN A 165 -6.34 -6.03 -7.76
C GLN A 165 -5.41 -5.08 -7.00
N ALA A 166 -4.42 -5.62 -6.29
CA ALA A 166 -3.44 -4.81 -5.58
C ALA A 166 -2.57 -3.98 -6.55
N ALA A 167 -2.14 -4.54 -7.69
CA ALA A 167 -1.47 -3.76 -8.72
C ALA A 167 -2.37 -2.63 -9.25
N ALA A 168 -3.64 -2.93 -9.57
CA ALA A 168 -4.60 -1.92 -10.04
C ALA A 168 -4.84 -0.80 -9.01
N ALA A 169 -4.94 -1.15 -7.72
CA ALA A 169 -5.11 -0.20 -6.63
C ALA A 169 -3.90 0.73 -6.48
N ILE A 170 -2.69 0.18 -6.40
CA ILE A 170 -1.43 0.93 -6.24
C ILE A 170 -1.18 1.85 -7.45
N ILE A 171 -1.38 1.35 -8.67
CA ILE A 171 -1.28 2.13 -9.91
C ILE A 171 -2.31 3.27 -9.90
N GLY A 172 -3.57 2.97 -9.56
CA GLY A 172 -4.66 3.94 -9.51
C GLY A 172 -4.44 5.03 -8.46
N GLN A 173 -3.98 4.68 -7.26
CA GLN A 173 -3.62 5.63 -6.19
C GLN A 173 -2.50 6.56 -6.64
N THR A 174 -1.40 6.02 -7.18
CA THR A 174 -0.25 6.83 -7.64
C THR A 174 -0.65 7.74 -8.80
N SER A 175 -1.50 7.26 -9.71
CA SER A 175 -2.01 8.05 -10.84
C SER A 175 -2.89 9.21 -10.37
N ARG A 176 -3.73 9.03 -9.34
CA ARG A 176 -4.54 10.11 -8.73
C ARG A 176 -3.65 11.13 -8.03
N ALA A 177 -2.72 10.70 -7.19
CA ALA A 177 -1.77 11.61 -6.52
C ALA A 177 -0.99 12.47 -7.54
N ASN A 178 -0.47 11.86 -8.61
CA ASN A 178 0.22 12.61 -9.67
C ASN A 178 -0.71 13.57 -10.43
N ALA A 179 -1.98 13.24 -10.59
CA ALA A 179 -2.99 14.13 -11.18
C ALA A 179 -3.31 15.32 -10.26
N GLU A 180 -3.42 15.09 -8.96
CA GLU A 180 -3.62 16.12 -7.92
C GLU A 180 -2.41 17.06 -7.84
N PHE A 181 -1.17 16.53 -7.81
CA PHE A 181 0.04 17.36 -7.93
C PHE A 181 0.07 18.19 -9.22
N ALA A 182 -0.33 17.61 -10.36
CA ALA A 182 -0.40 18.32 -11.63
C ALA A 182 -1.53 19.37 -11.71
N LEU A 183 -2.54 19.27 -10.84
CA LEU A 183 -3.57 20.30 -10.65
C LEU A 183 -3.05 21.44 -9.77
N LEU A 184 -2.49 21.11 -8.60
CA LEU A 184 -1.98 22.06 -7.61
C LEU A 184 -0.77 22.89 -8.12
N SER A 185 0.12 22.29 -8.92
CA SER A 185 1.27 23.00 -9.54
C SER A 185 0.87 24.08 -10.56
N ASN A 186 -0.41 24.19 -10.95
CA ASN A 186 -0.90 25.35 -11.71
C ASN A 186 -1.33 26.54 -10.82
N LEU A 187 -1.45 26.38 -9.50
CA LEU A 187 -1.83 27.47 -8.60
C LEU A 187 -0.84 28.67 -8.60
N PRO A 188 0.50 28.47 -8.68
CA PRO A 188 1.44 29.60 -8.81
C PRO A 188 1.23 30.43 -10.08
N ALA A 189 0.67 29.85 -11.15
CA ALA A 189 0.33 30.59 -12.37
C ALA A 189 -0.94 31.46 -12.22
N LEU A 190 -1.67 31.32 -11.10
CA LEU A 190 -2.86 32.12 -10.76
C LEU A 190 -2.58 33.22 -9.73
N ILE A 191 -1.41 33.23 -9.09
CA ILE A 191 -1.02 34.25 -8.08
C ILE A 191 0.32 34.88 -8.49
N PRO A 192 0.31 36.04 -9.19
CA PRO A 192 1.51 36.62 -9.82
C PRO A 192 2.67 37.00 -8.89
N LEU A 193 2.48 37.02 -7.58
CA LEU A 193 3.41 37.64 -6.62
C LEU A 193 4.47 36.67 -6.04
N VAL A 194 4.35 35.36 -6.24
CA VAL A 194 5.23 34.33 -5.62
C VAL A 194 6.02 33.51 -6.67
N GLY A 195 5.82 33.79 -7.96
CA GLY A 195 6.08 32.82 -9.05
C GLY A 195 7.53 32.41 -9.37
N ASN A 196 8.57 33.13 -8.93
CA ASN A 196 9.90 33.04 -9.56
C ASN A 196 10.98 32.21 -8.85
N LEU A 197 10.74 31.63 -7.65
CA LEU A 197 11.82 30.94 -6.90
C LEU A 197 11.59 29.45 -6.56
N MET A 198 10.36 28.92 -6.66
CA MET A 198 10.04 27.57 -6.15
C MET A 198 9.56 26.54 -7.19
N ALA A 199 9.14 26.96 -8.40
CA ALA A 199 8.34 26.10 -9.29
C ALA A 199 9.12 25.18 -10.26
N ILE A 200 10.44 25.34 -10.42
CA ILE A 200 11.18 24.69 -11.55
C ILE A 200 11.92 23.40 -11.14
N GLY A 201 12.13 23.16 -9.84
CA GLY A 201 12.89 21.99 -9.34
C GLY A 201 12.05 20.95 -8.57
N ALA A 202 11.18 21.39 -7.66
CA ALA A 202 10.47 20.51 -6.73
C ALA A 202 9.52 19.51 -7.44
N ASP A 203 8.75 20.00 -8.42
CA ASP A 203 7.78 19.22 -9.21
C ASP A 203 8.42 17.99 -9.87
N SER A 204 9.64 18.13 -10.38
CA SER A 204 10.36 17.02 -11.02
C SER A 204 10.83 15.98 -10.02
N LEU A 205 11.25 16.39 -8.82
CA LEU A 205 11.73 15.50 -7.77
C LEU A 205 10.59 14.68 -7.17
N VAL A 206 9.46 15.32 -6.81
CA VAL A 206 8.28 14.66 -6.25
C VAL A 206 7.70 13.65 -7.24
N LEU A 207 7.51 14.04 -8.51
CA LEU A 207 6.98 13.14 -9.53
C LEU A 207 7.91 11.94 -9.78
N THR A 208 9.24 12.16 -9.77
CA THR A 208 10.23 11.08 -9.91
C THR A 208 10.19 10.12 -8.72
N LYS A 209 10.12 10.62 -7.47
CA LYS A 209 9.94 9.80 -6.28
C LYS A 209 8.68 8.94 -6.38
N ASN A 210 7.54 9.50 -6.81
CA ASN A 210 6.30 8.73 -6.99
C ASN A 210 6.42 7.58 -8.02
N GLN A 211 7.11 7.78 -9.16
CA GLN A 211 7.31 6.71 -10.14
C GLN A 211 8.28 5.62 -9.64
N LEU A 212 9.35 6.00 -8.93
CA LEU A 212 10.27 5.05 -8.30
C LEU A 212 9.59 4.21 -7.22
N MET A 213 8.71 4.83 -6.42
CA MET A 213 7.93 4.12 -5.41
C MET A 213 6.89 3.20 -6.04
N LEU A 214 6.22 3.61 -7.13
CA LEU A 214 5.31 2.74 -7.88
C LEU A 214 6.03 1.49 -8.43
N ILE A 215 7.18 1.67 -9.07
CA ILE A 215 7.99 0.56 -9.59
C ILE A 215 8.43 -0.40 -8.48
N TYR A 216 8.87 0.14 -7.34
CA TYR A 216 9.30 -0.67 -6.18
C TYR A 216 8.12 -1.43 -5.55
N LYS A 217 6.98 -0.76 -5.35
CA LYS A 217 5.74 -1.40 -4.87
C LYS A 217 5.29 -2.54 -5.79
N LEU A 218 5.33 -2.35 -7.10
CA LEU A 218 5.03 -3.43 -8.06
C LEU A 218 6.06 -4.57 -7.98
N ALA A 219 7.36 -4.27 -7.82
CA ALA A 219 8.37 -5.33 -7.64
C ALA A 219 8.12 -6.16 -6.37
N ALA A 220 7.80 -5.50 -5.25
CA ALA A 220 7.47 -6.12 -3.97
C ALA A 220 6.26 -7.06 -4.08
N LEU A 221 5.20 -6.59 -4.74
CA LEU A 221 3.98 -7.32 -5.08
C LEU A 221 4.24 -8.58 -5.91
N HIS A 222 5.22 -8.53 -6.81
CA HIS A 222 5.63 -9.62 -7.70
C HIS A 222 6.69 -10.55 -7.09
N GLY A 223 6.89 -10.51 -5.77
CA GLY A 223 7.82 -11.42 -5.10
C GLY A 223 9.30 -11.13 -5.34
N ARG A 224 9.64 -10.00 -5.97
CA ARG A 224 11.04 -9.67 -6.30
C ARG A 224 11.89 -9.43 -5.05
N ASP A 225 13.21 -9.53 -5.24
CA ASP A 225 14.23 -9.19 -4.26
C ASP A 225 14.23 -7.67 -4.02
N LEU A 226 14.02 -7.28 -2.76
CA LEU A 226 13.88 -5.90 -2.30
C LEU A 226 15.17 -5.32 -1.70
N ASP A 227 16.22 -6.13 -1.62
CA ASP A 227 17.52 -5.73 -1.10
C ASP A 227 18.45 -5.27 -2.24
N GLN A 228 17.98 -5.42 -3.50
CA GLN A 228 18.60 -4.89 -4.71
C GLN A 228 17.70 -3.86 -5.45
N PRO A 229 17.32 -2.70 -4.86
CA PRO A 229 16.49 -1.69 -5.53
C PRO A 229 17.04 -1.24 -6.89
N TRP A 230 18.37 -1.14 -7.02
CA TRP A 230 18.99 -0.77 -8.31
C TRP A 230 18.69 -1.79 -9.43
N ARG A 231 18.65 -3.08 -9.10
CA ARG A 231 18.29 -4.12 -10.06
C ARG A 231 16.86 -3.92 -10.56
N ILE A 232 15.91 -3.71 -9.64
CA ILE A 232 14.51 -3.40 -9.96
C ILE A 232 14.42 -2.23 -10.94
N TYR A 233 15.09 -1.11 -10.67
CA TYR A 233 15.05 0.07 -11.54
C TYR A 233 15.73 -0.15 -12.89
N SER A 234 16.85 -0.86 -12.93
CA SER A 234 17.55 -1.20 -14.18
C SER A 234 16.74 -2.14 -15.08
N GLU A 235 16.00 -3.10 -14.50
CA GLU A 235 15.08 -3.97 -15.23
C GLU A 235 13.89 -3.18 -15.80
N MET A 236 13.37 -2.17 -15.06
CA MET A 236 12.24 -1.36 -15.54
C MET A 236 12.63 -0.26 -16.54
N LEU A 237 13.87 0.24 -16.50
CA LEU A 237 14.31 1.34 -17.35
C LEU A 237 13.98 1.12 -18.84
N PRO A 238 14.25 -0.03 -19.48
CA PRO A 238 13.89 -0.23 -20.88
C PRO A 238 12.45 -0.75 -21.09
N VAL A 239 11.71 -1.06 -20.02
CA VAL A 239 10.28 -1.46 -20.05
C VAL A 239 9.36 -0.25 -20.09
N VAL A 240 9.62 0.74 -19.22
CA VAL A 240 8.90 2.02 -19.16
C VAL A 240 9.43 3.00 -20.22
N GLY A 241 10.63 2.75 -20.73
CA GLY A 241 11.30 3.53 -21.78
C GLY A 241 12.62 4.09 -21.26
N ALA A 242 13.71 3.93 -22.01
CA ALA A 242 15.09 4.08 -21.53
C ALA A 242 15.54 5.51 -21.15
N GLY A 243 14.59 6.42 -20.91
CA GLY A 243 14.84 7.71 -20.31
C GLY A 243 13.87 7.95 -19.16
N ILE A 244 14.40 8.62 -18.15
CA ILE A 244 13.71 9.39 -17.09
C ILE A 244 12.80 10.52 -17.69
N LEU A 245 12.56 10.50 -19.01
CA LEU A 245 11.77 11.46 -19.76
C LEU A 245 10.35 10.94 -20.00
N TRP A 246 9.48 11.26 -19.04
CA TRP A 246 8.05 11.45 -19.26
C TRP A 246 7.74 12.32 -20.50
N ARG A 247 8.70 13.16 -20.91
CA ARG A 247 8.65 14.08 -22.05
C ARG A 247 8.45 13.44 -23.44
N THR A 248 8.67 12.14 -23.62
CA THR A 248 8.39 11.47 -24.90
C THR A 248 6.94 10.99 -24.92
N VAL A 249 6.55 10.21 -23.91
CA VAL A 249 5.16 9.78 -23.68
C VAL A 249 4.22 10.98 -23.61
N ALA A 250 4.53 12.03 -22.86
CA ALA A 250 3.75 13.25 -22.80
C ALA A 250 3.67 14.00 -24.15
N ARG A 251 4.69 13.91 -25.04
CA ARG A 251 4.63 14.53 -26.37
C ARG A 251 3.77 13.76 -27.34
N GLU A 252 3.86 12.43 -27.34
CA GLU A 252 2.93 11.56 -28.06
C GLU A 252 1.49 11.76 -27.57
N MET A 253 1.30 11.93 -26.26
CA MET A 253 -0.02 12.19 -25.66
C MET A 253 -0.56 13.58 -25.99
N ILE A 254 0.27 14.63 -26.06
CA ILE A 254 -0.14 15.95 -26.57
C ILE A 254 -0.59 15.85 -28.03
N ALA A 255 0.09 15.05 -28.87
CA ALA A 255 -0.30 14.84 -30.26
C ALA A 255 -1.62 14.06 -30.43
N LEU A 256 -2.14 13.43 -29.38
CA LEU A 256 -3.40 12.68 -29.38
C LEU A 256 -4.59 13.47 -28.81
N ILE A 257 -4.39 14.71 -28.34
CA ILE A 257 -5.44 15.57 -27.79
C ILE A 257 -5.75 16.70 -28.79
N PRO A 258 -6.86 16.63 -29.56
CA PRO A 258 -7.32 17.78 -30.32
C PRO A 258 -7.75 18.92 -29.38
N PHE A 259 -7.40 20.16 -29.73
CA PHE A 259 -7.73 21.41 -29.00
C PHE A 259 -7.07 21.58 -27.61
N ALA A 260 -5.73 21.57 -27.55
CA ALA A 260 -4.99 21.79 -26.31
C ALA A 260 -4.99 23.27 -25.84
N ALA A 261 -5.94 23.64 -24.98
CA ALA A 261 -5.90 24.85 -24.15
C ALA A 261 -6.30 24.54 -22.70
N GLY A 262 -5.56 25.08 -21.72
CA GLY A 262 -5.90 25.01 -20.28
C GLY A 262 -5.17 23.94 -19.45
N THR A 263 -5.62 23.74 -18.21
CA THR A 263 -5.01 22.88 -17.18
C THR A 263 -5.50 21.44 -17.19
N ILE A 264 -6.75 21.20 -17.64
CA ILE A 264 -7.37 19.87 -17.74
C ILE A 264 -6.50 18.87 -18.53
N PRO A 265 -5.87 19.24 -19.68
CA PRO A 265 -4.93 18.35 -20.37
C PRO A 265 -3.77 17.85 -19.50
N LYS A 266 -3.19 18.70 -18.62
CA LYS A 266 -2.06 18.30 -17.75
C LYS A 266 -2.44 17.22 -16.74
N VAL A 267 -3.61 17.35 -16.12
CA VAL A 267 -4.12 16.40 -15.12
C VAL A 267 -4.37 15.04 -15.76
N ILE A 268 -5.01 15.03 -16.92
CA ILE A 268 -5.22 13.81 -17.72
C ILE A 268 -3.89 13.18 -18.12
N ILE A 269 -2.91 13.98 -18.56
CA ILE A 269 -1.57 13.52 -18.94
C ILE A 269 -0.82 12.90 -17.74
N ALA A 270 -0.86 13.52 -16.57
CA ALA A 270 -0.19 13.03 -15.37
C ALA A 270 -0.79 11.70 -14.88
N TYR A 271 -2.12 11.59 -14.86
CA TYR A 271 -2.81 10.34 -14.54
C TYR A 271 -2.50 9.25 -15.57
N ALA A 272 -2.75 9.53 -16.85
CA ALA A 272 -2.72 8.51 -17.89
C ALA A 272 -1.32 7.95 -18.12
N GLY A 273 -0.29 8.80 -18.11
CA GLY A 273 1.10 8.34 -18.16
C GLY A 273 1.44 7.42 -16.98
N THR A 274 1.00 7.76 -15.76
CA THR A 274 1.32 6.98 -14.54
C THR A 274 0.65 5.62 -14.58
N ALA A 275 -0.60 5.59 -15.02
CA ALA A 275 -1.35 4.36 -15.21
C ALA A 275 -0.70 3.46 -16.28
N VAL A 276 -0.22 4.02 -17.40
CA VAL A 276 0.44 3.27 -18.47
C VAL A 276 1.81 2.74 -18.03
N ALA A 277 2.64 3.55 -17.38
CA ALA A 277 3.94 3.13 -16.85
C ALA A 277 3.80 1.99 -15.83
N GLY A 278 2.86 2.13 -14.89
CA GLY A 278 2.54 1.08 -13.93
C GLY A 278 2.00 -0.20 -14.58
N GLN A 279 1.11 -0.08 -15.57
CA GLN A 279 0.59 -1.23 -16.33
C GLN A 279 1.70 -1.93 -17.14
N ALA A 280 2.63 -1.20 -17.73
CA ALA A 280 3.76 -1.75 -18.47
C ALA A 280 4.74 -2.51 -17.55
N ALA A 281 5.07 -1.95 -16.38
CA ALA A 281 5.88 -2.61 -15.36
C ALA A 281 5.19 -3.88 -14.82
N ASN A 282 3.91 -3.78 -14.47
CA ASN A 282 3.11 -4.93 -14.01
C ASN A 282 3.02 -6.04 -15.07
N PHE A 283 2.82 -5.67 -16.34
CA PHE A 283 2.82 -6.62 -17.46
C PHE A 283 4.19 -7.31 -17.61
N TYR A 284 5.29 -6.57 -17.54
CA TYR A 284 6.63 -7.16 -17.61
C TYR A 284 6.89 -8.14 -16.47
N TYR A 285 6.50 -7.82 -15.23
CA TYR A 285 6.65 -8.77 -14.11
C TYR A 285 5.81 -10.03 -14.29
N LEU A 286 4.59 -9.93 -14.85
CA LEU A 286 3.73 -11.08 -15.16
C LEU A 286 4.23 -11.94 -16.32
N GLN A 287 4.83 -11.33 -17.34
CA GLN A 287 5.03 -11.97 -18.66
C GLN A 287 6.52 -12.18 -19.02
N GLY A 288 7.46 -11.64 -18.22
CA GLY A 288 8.90 -11.65 -18.50
C GLY A 288 9.33 -10.84 -19.72
N LYS A 289 8.40 -10.17 -20.40
CA LYS A 289 8.60 -9.43 -21.66
C LYS A 289 7.84 -8.11 -21.65
N ARG A 290 8.31 -7.16 -22.47
CA ARG A 290 7.69 -5.84 -22.60
C ARG A 290 6.33 -5.93 -23.31
N PRO A 291 5.39 -5.01 -23.02
CA PRO A 291 4.17 -4.87 -23.82
C PRO A 291 4.50 -4.59 -25.29
N SER A 292 3.68 -5.08 -26.20
CA SER A 292 3.70 -4.62 -27.60
C SER A 292 3.15 -3.20 -27.72
N SER A 293 3.42 -2.53 -28.84
CA SER A 293 2.87 -1.19 -29.11
C SER A 293 1.33 -1.17 -29.09
N GLU A 294 0.67 -2.25 -29.51
CA GLU A 294 -0.79 -2.40 -29.42
C GLU A 294 -1.27 -2.49 -27.96
N GLN A 295 -0.59 -3.29 -27.13
CA GLN A 295 -0.91 -3.38 -25.70
C GLN A 295 -0.69 -2.03 -24.99
N PHE A 296 0.35 -1.29 -25.37
CA PHE A 296 0.63 0.04 -24.84
C PHE A 296 -0.48 1.04 -25.20
N LYS A 297 -0.97 1.04 -26.45
CA LYS A 297 -2.15 1.83 -26.87
C LYS A 297 -3.39 1.46 -26.05
N GLN A 298 -3.62 0.17 -25.80
CA GLN A 298 -4.76 -0.31 -25.00
C GLN A 298 -4.67 0.09 -23.52
N PHE A 299 -3.46 0.14 -22.94
CA PHE A 299 -3.24 0.70 -21.60
C PHE A 299 -3.56 2.19 -21.59
N TYR A 300 -3.11 2.93 -22.60
CA TYR A 300 -3.33 4.37 -22.72
C TYR A 300 -4.80 4.73 -22.89
N ALA A 301 -5.53 4.07 -23.80
CA ALA A 301 -6.94 4.33 -24.06
C ALA A 301 -7.79 4.19 -22.78
N ARG A 302 -7.59 3.08 -22.04
CA ARG A 302 -8.25 2.84 -20.74
C ARG A 302 -7.84 3.87 -19.69
N ALA A 303 -6.57 4.21 -19.61
CA ALA A 303 -6.08 5.20 -18.66
C ALA A 303 -6.62 6.61 -18.93
N ALA A 304 -6.75 7.01 -20.19
CA ALA A 304 -7.31 8.30 -20.61
C ALA A 304 -8.84 8.36 -20.45
N GLU A 305 -9.54 7.24 -20.58
CA GLU A 305 -10.96 7.12 -20.22
C GLU A 305 -11.18 7.29 -18.71
N LEU A 306 -10.44 6.55 -17.88
CA LEU A 306 -10.49 6.70 -16.41
C LEU A 306 -10.13 8.13 -15.97
N ALA A 307 -9.12 8.76 -16.60
CA ALA A 307 -8.72 10.13 -16.32
C ALA A 307 -9.82 11.16 -16.60
N ARG A 308 -10.59 10.98 -17.68
CA ARG A 308 -11.72 11.87 -18.05
C ARG A 308 -12.88 11.80 -17.05
N ASN A 309 -13.02 10.67 -16.37
CA ASN A 309 -14.08 10.42 -15.38
C ASN A 309 -13.64 10.72 -13.94
N LEU A 310 -12.46 11.33 -13.72
CA LEU A 310 -12.01 11.71 -12.38
C LEU A 310 -12.87 12.86 -11.82
N PRO A 311 -13.34 12.77 -10.56
CA PRO A 311 -13.96 13.88 -9.87
C PRO A 311 -12.92 14.96 -9.49
N LEU A 312 -12.61 15.80 -10.49
CA LEU A 312 -12.26 17.22 -10.39
C LEU A 312 -12.55 17.94 -9.06
N PRO A 313 -11.62 18.21 -8.10
CA PRO A 313 -11.90 19.17 -7.02
C PRO A 313 -11.87 20.62 -7.56
N ALA A 314 -12.91 20.95 -8.33
CA ALA A 314 -13.20 22.28 -8.86
C ALA A 314 -14.65 22.73 -8.52
N ARG A 315 -15.35 21.98 -7.66
CA ARG A 315 -16.75 22.22 -7.28
C ARG A 315 -17.06 22.09 -5.78
N ALA A 316 -16.13 21.59 -4.97
CA ALA A 316 -16.25 21.71 -3.53
C ALA A 316 -15.82 23.13 -3.12
N GLY A 317 -16.78 23.90 -2.60
CA GLY A 317 -16.48 25.19 -1.97
C GLY A 317 -15.54 25.01 -0.77
N ALA A 318 -14.90 26.09 -0.36
CA ALA A 318 -13.86 26.08 0.68
C ALA A 318 -14.39 25.66 2.06
N GLU A 319 -14.40 24.37 2.34
CA GLU A 319 -14.43 23.83 3.69
C GLU A 319 -13.06 23.28 4.08
N ARG A 320 -12.61 23.63 5.29
CA ARG A 320 -11.29 23.26 5.81
C ARG A 320 -11.29 21.78 6.17
N GLY A 321 -10.70 20.94 5.33
CA GLY A 321 -10.52 19.50 5.57
C GLY A 321 -9.09 19.08 5.30
N ASN A 322 -8.53 18.27 6.21
CA ASN A 322 -7.13 17.83 6.28
C ASN A 322 -6.40 17.72 4.94
N VAL A 323 -5.28 18.45 4.84
CA VAL A 323 -4.19 18.10 3.93
C VAL A 323 -3.75 16.68 4.28
N ILE A 324 -3.72 15.78 3.29
CA ILE A 324 -3.04 14.48 3.44
C ILE A 324 -1.54 14.76 3.35
N GLU A 325 -0.99 15.23 4.47
CA GLU A 325 0.44 15.44 4.66
C GLU A 325 1.13 14.07 4.59
N GLY A 326 2.22 14.01 3.82
CA GLY A 326 2.77 12.72 3.39
C GLY A 326 3.26 11.87 4.55
N GLN A 327 2.85 10.59 4.58
CA GLN A 327 3.52 9.57 5.40
C GLN A 327 4.90 9.20 4.82
N PHE A 328 5.82 10.16 4.85
CA PHE A 328 7.26 9.96 4.77
C PHE A 328 7.89 10.88 5.80
N SER A 329 7.96 10.39 7.05
CA SER A 329 8.60 11.13 8.13
C SER A 329 10.10 11.20 7.88
N GLU A 330 10.60 12.38 7.54
CA GLU A 330 12.03 12.66 7.60
C GLU A 330 12.49 12.58 9.06
N LYS A 331 13.12 11.45 9.44
CA LYS A 331 13.94 11.41 10.66
C LYS A 331 15.22 12.19 10.40
N GLY A 332 15.13 13.50 10.59
CA GLY A 332 16.28 14.40 10.58
C GLY A 332 17.31 13.95 11.63
N SER A 333 18.51 13.60 11.16
CA SER A 333 19.66 13.31 12.00
C SER A 333 20.14 14.58 12.71
N THR A 334 19.61 14.85 13.90
CA THR A 334 20.20 15.84 14.81
C THR A 334 21.51 15.31 15.39
N ALA A 335 22.53 16.15 15.39
CA ALA A 335 23.88 15.78 15.81
C ALA A 335 23.93 15.46 17.32
N ALA A 336 24.89 14.62 17.70
CA ALA A 336 25.15 14.30 19.09
C ALA A 336 25.69 15.52 19.86
N GLU A 337 25.14 15.78 21.03
CA GLU A 337 25.71 16.67 22.04
C GLU A 337 25.83 15.89 23.36
N LEU A 338 27.03 15.88 23.95
CA LEU A 338 27.35 15.03 25.11
C LEU A 338 26.83 15.64 26.43
N PRO A 339 26.52 14.80 27.45
CA PRO A 339 26.11 15.29 28.75
C PRO A 339 27.29 15.85 29.55
N THR A 340 27.16 17.08 30.05
CA THR A 340 28.10 17.66 31.01
C THR A 340 27.51 17.72 32.42
N SER A 341 28.22 17.07 33.34
CA SER A 341 28.18 17.10 34.80
C SER A 341 27.33 18.14 35.57
N SER A 342 26.63 17.64 36.60
CA SER A 342 26.09 18.38 37.76
C SER A 342 27.20 19.03 38.62
N PRO A 343 26.87 19.97 39.54
CA PRO A 343 26.87 19.56 40.96
C PRO A 343 25.80 20.18 41.90
N ALA A 344 25.25 19.32 42.78
CA ALA A 344 25.01 19.48 44.24
C ALA A 344 24.33 20.73 44.88
N SER A 345 23.14 20.50 45.49
CA SER A 345 22.79 20.58 46.95
C SER A 345 23.03 21.88 47.78
N PRO A 346 22.29 22.17 48.91
CA PRO A 346 21.80 21.19 49.91
C PRO A 346 20.47 21.42 50.70
N SER A 347 19.97 20.32 51.31
CA SER A 347 19.34 20.15 52.66
C SER A 347 18.09 20.97 53.10
N ALA A 348 16.91 20.37 53.36
CA ALA A 348 16.45 19.55 54.54
C ALA A 348 15.65 20.41 55.58
N PRO A 349 14.88 19.89 56.59
CA PRO A 349 14.73 18.50 57.11
C PRO A 349 13.25 18.00 57.37
N VAL A 350 12.95 16.67 57.33
CA VAL A 350 12.65 15.71 58.46
C VAL A 350 11.26 15.93 59.18
N THR A 351 10.35 14.99 59.50
CA THR A 351 10.36 13.58 60.00
C THR A 351 9.00 12.83 59.70
N PRO A 352 8.82 11.51 60.00
CA PRO A 352 7.69 10.68 59.53
C PRO A 352 6.69 10.19 60.63
N THR A 353 5.70 9.37 60.24
CA THR A 353 4.97 8.43 61.13
C THR A 353 4.66 7.06 60.50
N SER A 354 4.81 6.03 61.32
CA SER A 354 4.32 4.64 61.20
C SER A 354 2.78 4.52 61.18
N GLY A 355 2.12 3.41 60.84
CA GLY A 355 2.54 2.03 60.49
C GLY A 355 1.35 1.05 60.65
N THR A 356 1.61 -0.28 60.58
CA THR A 356 0.69 -1.42 60.90
C THR A 356 -0.64 -1.54 60.11
N SER A 357 -1.21 -2.69 59.69
CA SER A 357 -0.89 -4.12 59.51
C SER A 357 -2.08 -4.99 60.00
N SER A 358 -2.70 -5.81 59.14
CA SER A 358 -3.24 -7.13 59.53
C SER A 358 -3.72 -7.99 58.35
N THR A 359 -3.28 -9.25 58.38
CA THR A 359 -3.68 -10.41 57.54
C THR A 359 -5.00 -11.03 58.10
N PRO A 360 -5.62 -12.14 57.62
CA PRO A 360 -4.99 -13.33 57.00
C PRO A 360 -5.67 -13.98 55.77
N ALA A 361 -4.85 -14.65 54.95
CA ALA A 361 -5.27 -15.70 54.04
C ALA A 361 -5.01 -17.09 54.67
N ALA A 362 -5.87 -18.06 54.37
CA ALA A 362 -5.84 -19.38 55.00
C ALA A 362 -4.70 -20.29 54.48
N LYS A 363 -4.21 -21.18 55.35
CA LYS A 363 -3.12 -22.12 55.08
C LYS A 363 -3.64 -23.55 55.27
N ALA A 364 -3.62 -24.36 54.21
CA ALA A 364 -4.01 -25.77 54.24
C ALA A 364 -2.85 -26.67 53.78
N ALA A 365 -2.68 -27.80 54.45
CA ALA A 365 -1.67 -28.84 54.22
C ALA A 365 -2.11 -30.11 54.98
N PRO A 366 -1.41 -31.25 54.87
CA PRO A 366 -1.00 -31.92 53.63
C PRO A 366 -1.39 -33.42 53.66
N THR A 367 -1.51 -34.10 52.51
CA THR A 367 -1.43 -35.58 52.49
C THR A 367 -1.06 -36.16 51.13
N LYS A 368 0.12 -36.79 51.04
CA LYS A 368 0.30 -38.23 50.77
C LYS A 368 1.77 -38.52 50.46
N ALA A 369 2.27 -39.61 51.02
CA ALA A 369 3.57 -40.17 50.70
C ALA A 369 3.44 -41.69 50.50
N GLN A 370 4.34 -42.21 49.66
CA GLN A 370 4.89 -43.57 49.64
C GLN A 370 4.12 -44.77 49.02
N THR A 371 4.85 -45.38 48.09
CA THR A 371 5.12 -46.83 47.89
C THR A 371 4.05 -47.76 47.31
N GLY A 372 4.43 -48.48 46.25
CA GLY A 372 3.64 -49.54 45.62
C GLY A 372 4.28 -50.13 44.35
N THR A 373 5.34 -50.92 44.51
CA THR A 373 5.90 -51.90 43.53
C THR A 373 6.31 -53.10 44.39
N PRO A 374 6.11 -54.39 44.01
CA PRO A 374 6.67 -54.95 42.77
C PRO A 374 5.84 -56.07 42.06
N THR A 375 6.31 -56.49 40.86
CA THR A 375 6.15 -57.85 40.24
C THR A 375 4.72 -58.35 39.92
N ASP A 376 4.46 -59.26 38.97
CA ASP A 376 5.32 -60.19 38.22
C ASP A 376 4.67 -60.61 36.86
N LYS A 377 5.47 -61.28 36.00
CA LYS A 377 5.16 -61.90 34.69
C LYS A 377 5.13 -61.00 33.43
#